data_AF-A0A7C8ZZU0-F1
#
_entry.id   AF-A0A7C8ZZU0-F1
#
_cell.length_a   1.000
_cell.length_b   1.000
_cell.length_c   1.000
_cell.angle_alpha   90.00
_cell.angle_beta   90.00
_cell.angle_gamma   90.00
#
_symmetry.space_group_name_H-M   'P 1'
#
loop_
_entity.id
_entity.type
_entity.pdbx_description
1 polymer ?
#
loop_
_entity_poly.entity_id
_entity_poly.type
_entity_poly.pdbx_seq_one_letter_code
_entity_poly.pdbx_strand_id
1 'polypeptide(L)'
;MGFLLAVNGLLVLYVAINLFKLDYDDDWEGLFEAITGYGLGGSSMALFGRVGGIYTKAADVGADLVGKVERNIPEDDPRNPAVIADNVGDIAGMGSDLFGSYAESSCAALVVASISSFGINHEFTAMCYPLLISSVGIIVCLITTLFATDFFEIKAV
;
A
#
# COMPACT_ATOMS: atom_id res chain seq x y z
N MET A 1 -2.22 -8.85 -6.22
CA MET A 1 -2.14 -8.03 -4.98
C MET A 1 -2.14 -6.53 -5.29
N GLY A 2 -1.20 -6.02 -6.11
CA GLY A 2 -1.06 -4.57 -6.38
C GLY A 2 -2.33 -3.84 -6.81
N PHE A 3 -3.04 -4.34 -7.84
CA PHE A 3 -4.29 -3.70 -8.29
C PHE A 3 -5.39 -3.65 -7.22
N LEU A 4 -5.56 -4.73 -6.44
CA LEU A 4 -6.54 -4.76 -5.35
C LEU A 4 -6.21 -3.72 -4.28
N LEU A 5 -4.93 -3.60 -3.91
CA LEU A 5 -4.48 -2.64 -2.91
C LEU A 5 -4.70 -1.20 -3.38
N ALA A 6 -4.33 -0.89 -4.63
CA ALA A 6 -4.48 0.43 -5.23
C ALA A 6 -5.95 0.84 -5.42
N VAL A 7 -6.77 -0.03 -6.01
CA VAL A 7 -8.19 0.25 -6.26
C VAL A 7 -8.95 0.38 -4.96
N ASN A 8 -8.74 -0.51 -3.99
CA ASN A 8 -9.44 -0.46 -2.72
C ASN A 8 -9.01 0.77 -1.90
N GLY A 9 -7.72 1.08 -1.86
CA GLY A 9 -7.22 2.27 -1.16
C GLY A 9 -7.78 3.58 -1.73
N LEU A 10 -7.89 3.66 -3.07
CA LEU A 10 -8.50 4.80 -3.74
C LEU A 10 -10.01 4.88 -3.50
N LEU A 11 -10.71 3.75 -3.60
CA LEU A 11 -12.16 3.70 -3.43
C LEU A 11 -12.57 4.09 -2.01
N VAL A 12 -11.87 3.55 -0.99
CA VAL A 12 -12.14 3.89 0.42
C VAL A 12 -11.90 5.37 0.66
N LEU A 13 -10.79 5.93 0.17
CA LEU A 13 -10.50 7.36 0.32
C LEU A 13 -11.57 8.22 -0.37
N TYR A 14 -11.97 7.88 -1.60
CA TYR A 14 -13.02 8.60 -2.32
C TYR A 14 -14.37 8.54 -1.60
N VAL A 15 -14.78 7.37 -1.12
CA VAL A 15 -16.02 7.21 -0.35
C VAL A 15 -15.95 7.99 0.96
N ALA A 16 -14.83 7.94 1.68
CA ALA A 16 -14.63 8.71 2.91
C ALA A 16 -14.77 10.23 2.67
N ILE A 17 -14.15 10.75 1.60
CA ILE A 17 -14.31 12.17 1.21
C ILE A 17 -15.78 12.52 0.98
N ASN A 18 -16.51 11.72 0.21
CA ASN A 18 -17.92 12.00 -0.09
C ASN A 18 -18.82 11.88 1.15
N LEU A 19 -18.53 10.96 2.07
CA LEU A 19 -19.28 10.82 3.32
C LEU A 19 -19.02 12.00 4.25
N PHE A 20 -17.75 12.37 4.46
CA PHE A 20 -17.38 13.49 5.34
C PHE A 20 -17.89 14.82 4.76
N LYS A 21 -18.00 14.94 3.44
CA LYS A 21 -18.60 16.11 2.78
C LYS A 21 -20.06 16.33 3.16
N LEU A 22 -20.81 15.29 3.51
CA LEU A 22 -22.20 15.44 3.95
C LEU A 22 -22.31 16.09 5.33
N ASP A 23 -21.31 15.89 6.20
CA ASP A 23 -21.31 16.44 7.56
C ASP A 23 -20.65 17.83 7.62
N TYR A 24 -19.61 18.07 6.81
CA TYR A 24 -18.81 19.30 6.84
C TYR A 24 -19.29 20.39 5.85
N ASP A 25 -20.18 20.06 4.91
CA ASP A 25 -20.79 20.98 3.93
C ASP A 25 -19.74 21.88 3.21
N ASP A 26 -19.62 23.15 3.61
CA ASP A 26 -18.67 24.13 3.05
C ASP A 26 -17.32 24.23 3.79
N ASP A 27 -17.16 23.59 4.96
CA ASP A 27 -15.89 23.56 5.72
C ASP A 27 -14.92 22.49 5.19
N TRP A 28 -14.29 22.81 4.05
CA TRP A 28 -13.37 21.89 3.40
C TRP A 28 -12.03 21.77 4.12
N GLU A 29 -11.62 22.81 4.85
CA GLU A 29 -10.41 22.77 5.66
C GLU A 29 -10.53 21.71 6.75
N GLY A 30 -11.60 21.77 7.55
CA GLY A 30 -11.88 20.79 8.59
C GLY A 30 -12.13 19.38 8.03
N LEU A 31 -12.76 19.27 6.87
CA LEU A 31 -12.98 18.00 6.19
C LEU A 31 -11.67 17.30 5.84
N PHE A 32 -10.76 17.99 5.15
CA PHE A 32 -9.51 17.37 4.70
C PHE A 32 -8.51 17.20 5.85
N GLU A 33 -8.57 18.05 6.88
CA GLU A 33 -7.86 17.82 8.14
C GLU A 33 -8.32 16.51 8.81
N ALA A 34 -9.63 16.27 8.90
CA ALA A 34 -10.14 15.01 9.45
C ALA A 34 -9.71 13.78 8.62
N ILE A 35 -9.64 13.93 7.30
CA ILE A 35 -9.20 12.86 6.39
C ILE A 35 -7.73 12.49 6.55
N THR A 36 -6.87 13.37 7.11
CA THR A 36 -5.48 13.01 7.43
C THR A 36 -5.37 11.79 8.35
N GLY A 37 -6.39 11.55 9.17
CA GLY A 37 -6.49 10.36 10.02
C GLY A 37 -6.45 9.05 9.22
N TYR A 38 -6.83 9.06 7.95
CA TYR A 38 -6.73 7.90 7.06
C TYR A 38 -5.26 7.48 6.82
N GLY A 39 -4.39 8.46 6.51
CA GLY A 39 -2.96 8.24 6.36
C GLY A 39 -2.32 7.78 7.67
N LEU A 40 -2.64 8.46 8.77
CA LEU A 40 -2.15 8.13 10.11
C LEU A 40 -2.50 6.68 10.49
N GLY A 41 -3.75 6.27 10.29
CA GLY A 41 -4.21 4.91 10.60
C GLY A 41 -3.52 3.84 9.74
N GLY A 42 -3.36 4.10 8.44
CA GLY A 42 -2.66 3.22 7.52
C GLY A 42 -1.22 2.96 7.93
N SER A 43 -0.45 4.03 8.17
CA SER A 43 0.96 3.91 8.54
C SER A 43 1.17 3.38 9.96
N SER A 44 0.27 3.69 10.90
CA SER A 44 0.32 3.11 12.25
C SER A 44 0.21 1.59 12.20
N MET A 45 -0.75 1.07 11.43
CA MET A 45 -0.91 -0.39 11.27
C MET A 45 0.23 -0.99 10.43
N ALA A 46 0.72 -0.27 9.42
CA ALA A 46 1.87 -0.70 8.63
C ALA A 46 3.14 -0.85 9.47
N LEU A 47 3.36 0.04 10.43
CA LEU A 47 4.49 -0.04 11.36
C LEU A 47 4.46 -1.35 12.16
N PHE A 48 3.31 -1.72 12.72
CA PHE A 48 3.18 -3.00 13.42
C PHE A 48 3.30 -4.20 12.46
N GLY A 49 2.74 -4.11 11.25
CA GLY A 49 2.89 -5.13 10.21
C GLY A 49 4.35 -5.37 9.80
N ARG A 50 5.16 -4.31 9.72
CA ARG A 50 6.59 -4.39 9.41
C ARG A 50 7.45 -4.87 10.58
N VAL A 51 7.11 -4.50 11.82
CA VAL A 51 7.74 -5.09 13.01
C VAL A 51 7.46 -6.60 13.08
N GLY A 52 6.31 -7.05 12.57
CA GLY A 52 6.02 -8.47 12.36
C GLY A 52 7.03 -9.20 11.46
N GLY A 53 7.77 -8.49 10.59
CA GLY A 53 8.86 -9.03 9.78
C GLY A 53 10.05 -9.56 10.58
N ILE A 54 10.13 -9.27 11.89
CA ILE A 54 11.08 -9.93 12.80
C ILE A 54 10.83 -11.44 12.82
N TYR A 55 9.56 -11.88 12.71
CA TYR A 55 9.21 -13.31 12.72
C TYR A 55 9.83 -14.06 11.54
N THR A 56 9.67 -13.55 10.31
CA THR A 56 10.25 -14.22 9.14
C THR A 56 11.76 -14.12 9.12
N LYS A 57 12.34 -12.96 9.45
CA LYS A 57 13.79 -12.82 9.46
C LYS A 57 14.51 -13.61 10.54
N ALA A 58 13.89 -13.84 11.69
CA ALA A 58 14.43 -14.77 12.68
C ALA A 58 14.38 -16.22 12.20
N ALA A 59 13.30 -16.60 11.49
CA ALA A 59 13.14 -17.94 10.94
C ALA A 59 14.08 -18.23 9.76
N ASP A 60 14.17 -17.31 8.80
CA ASP A 60 15.07 -17.30 7.63
C ASP A 60 16.52 -17.53 8.05
N VAL A 61 17.05 -16.63 8.91
CA VAL A 61 18.44 -16.71 9.39
C VAL A 61 18.70 -18.00 10.19
N GLY A 62 17.74 -18.45 11.00
CA GLY A 62 17.87 -19.68 11.77
C GLY A 62 17.84 -20.94 10.90
N ALA A 63 16.94 -20.99 9.92
CA ALA A 63 16.79 -22.10 8.98
C ALA A 63 18.04 -22.24 8.11
N ASP A 64 18.55 -21.12 7.60
CA ASP A 64 19.69 -21.09 6.71
C ASP A 64 21.01 -21.44 7.40
N LEU A 65 21.28 -20.86 8.57
CA LEU A 65 22.54 -21.12 9.28
C LEU A 65 22.63 -22.59 9.71
N VAL A 66 21.59 -23.12 10.33
CA VAL A 66 21.62 -24.50 10.83
C VAL A 66 21.49 -25.51 9.68
N GLY A 67 20.63 -25.23 8.70
CA GLY A 67 20.40 -26.10 7.55
C GLY A 67 21.59 -26.13 6.60
N LYS A 68 21.90 -24.99 5.98
CA LYS A 68 22.90 -24.87 4.92
C LYS A 68 24.33 -24.98 5.48
N VAL A 69 24.65 -24.25 6.56
CA VAL A 69 26.04 -24.11 7.03
C VAL A 69 26.46 -25.25 7.95
N GLU A 70 25.65 -25.61 8.96
CA GLU A 70 26.05 -26.64 9.93
C GLU A 70 25.75 -28.06 9.45
N ARG A 71 24.58 -28.29 8.85
CA ARG A 71 24.09 -29.63 8.50
C ARG A 71 24.25 -29.99 7.03
N ASN A 72 24.68 -29.05 6.19
CA ASN A 72 24.81 -29.24 4.73
C ASN A 72 23.56 -29.87 4.10
N ILE A 73 22.37 -29.50 4.59
CA ILE A 73 21.11 -29.87 3.96
C ILE A 73 20.68 -28.75 3.00
N PRO A 74 19.90 -29.09 1.94
CA PRO A 74 19.36 -28.08 1.03
C PRO A 74 18.53 -27.01 1.74
N GLU A 75 18.41 -25.86 1.07
CA GLU A 75 17.42 -24.83 1.40
C GLU A 75 16.00 -25.41 1.38
N ASP A 76 15.12 -24.92 2.27
CA ASP A 76 13.74 -25.36 2.40
C ASP A 76 13.55 -26.88 2.63
N ASP A 77 14.56 -27.55 3.19
CA ASP A 77 14.47 -28.99 3.43
C ASP A 77 13.41 -29.31 4.50
N PRO A 78 12.48 -30.25 4.24
CA PRO A 78 11.38 -30.58 5.15
C PRO A 78 11.85 -31.17 6.49
N ARG A 79 13.13 -31.57 6.60
CA ARG A 79 13.75 -32.04 7.86
C ARG A 79 14.12 -30.87 8.77
N ASN A 80 14.17 -29.64 8.26
CA ASN A 80 14.47 -28.45 9.04
C ASN A 80 13.17 -27.88 9.64
N PRO A 81 13.00 -27.91 10.97
CA PRO A 81 11.76 -27.47 11.61
C PRO A 81 11.50 -25.96 11.47
N ALA A 82 12.53 -25.16 11.11
CA ALA A 82 12.40 -23.72 10.96
C ALA A 82 11.77 -23.30 9.60
N VAL A 83 11.75 -24.18 8.60
CA VAL A 83 11.30 -23.88 7.22
C VAL A 83 9.82 -23.48 7.15
N ILE A 84 8.99 -24.03 8.04
CA ILE A 84 7.57 -23.63 8.09
C ILE A 84 7.41 -22.19 8.56
N ALA A 85 8.23 -21.72 9.50
CA ALA A 85 8.14 -20.36 10.00
C ALA A 85 8.72 -19.33 9.02
N ASP A 86 9.71 -19.74 8.23
CA ASP A 86 10.36 -18.91 7.20
C ASP A 86 9.35 -18.48 6.12
N ASN A 87 8.55 -19.41 5.63
CA ASN A 87 7.67 -19.22 4.48
C ASN A 87 6.37 -18.39 4.72
N VAL A 88 6.12 -17.83 5.91
CA VAL A 88 4.78 -17.32 6.29
C VAL A 88 4.57 -15.80 6.14
N GLY A 89 5.60 -14.96 6.19
CA GLY A 89 5.38 -13.54 6.54
C GLY A 89 5.87 -12.44 5.58
N ASP A 90 6.41 -12.75 4.41
CA ASP A 90 7.01 -11.71 3.56
C ASP A 90 5.98 -10.82 2.81
N ILE A 91 4.73 -11.26 2.66
CA ILE A 91 3.74 -10.58 1.81
C ILE A 91 2.92 -9.54 2.57
N ALA A 92 2.57 -9.78 3.84
CA ALA A 92 1.61 -8.94 4.57
C ALA A 92 2.18 -7.55 4.92
N GLY A 93 3.42 -7.48 5.40
CA GLY A 93 4.04 -6.22 5.84
C GLY A 93 4.32 -5.25 4.69
N MET A 94 4.75 -5.76 3.53
CA MET A 94 5.03 -4.93 2.35
C MET A 94 3.75 -4.29 1.79
N GLY A 95 2.63 -5.03 1.79
CA GLY A 95 1.34 -4.50 1.38
C GLY A 95 0.88 -3.34 2.24
N SER A 96 0.91 -3.50 3.57
CA SER A 96 0.51 -2.43 4.48
C SER A 96 1.40 -1.18 4.36
N ASP A 97 2.69 -1.36 4.11
CA ASP A 97 3.65 -0.26 3.96
C ASP A 97 3.38 0.60 2.72
N LEU A 98 3.14 -0.05 1.57
CA LEU A 98 2.79 0.64 0.33
C LEU A 98 1.44 1.35 0.44
N PHE A 99 0.47 0.75 1.14
CA PHE A 99 -0.80 1.40 1.42
C PHE A 99 -0.63 2.65 2.28
N GLY A 100 0.17 2.60 3.34
CA GLY A 100 0.47 3.77 4.18
C GLY A 100 1.08 4.90 3.37
N SER A 101 2.06 4.60 2.53
CA SER A 101 2.70 5.58 1.63
C SER A 101 1.70 6.23 0.65
N TYR A 102 0.80 5.44 0.07
CA TYR A 102 -0.27 5.94 -0.79
C TYR A 102 -1.25 6.86 -0.04
N ALA A 103 -1.69 6.42 1.15
CA ALA A 103 -2.66 7.14 1.95
C ALA A 103 -2.09 8.49 2.44
N GLU A 104 -0.88 8.50 2.98
CA GLU A 104 -0.22 9.73 3.47
C GLU A 104 0.05 10.73 2.36
N SER A 105 0.60 10.29 1.22
CA SER A 105 0.88 11.18 0.08
C SER A 105 -0.40 11.82 -0.46
N SER A 106 -1.48 11.05 -0.56
CA SER A 106 -2.79 11.55 -0.99
C SER A 106 -3.37 12.54 0.02
N CYS A 107 -3.34 12.20 1.32
CA CYS A 107 -3.85 13.08 2.38
C CYS A 107 -3.05 14.39 2.48
N ALA A 108 -1.72 14.34 2.38
CA ALA A 108 -0.86 15.52 2.41
C ALA A 108 -1.18 16.48 1.26
N ALA A 109 -1.36 15.95 0.04
CA ALA A 109 -1.77 16.75 -1.11
C ALA A 109 -3.16 17.38 -0.90
N LEU A 110 -4.11 16.63 -0.32
CA LEU A 110 -5.46 17.13 -0.04
C LEU A 110 -5.47 18.25 0.99
N VAL A 111 -4.75 18.13 2.11
CA VAL A 111 -4.71 19.20 3.13
C VAL A 111 -4.10 20.49 2.57
N VAL A 112 -3.05 20.38 1.77
CA VAL A 112 -2.45 21.58 1.15
C VAL A 112 -3.41 22.19 0.12
N ALA A 113 -4.16 21.36 -0.62
CA ALA A 113 -5.13 21.83 -1.59
C ALA A 113 -6.38 22.44 -0.92
N SER A 114 -6.77 22.02 0.29
CA SER A 114 -7.95 22.55 1.00
C SER A 114 -7.79 24.02 1.41
N ILE A 115 -6.58 24.41 1.81
CA ILE A 115 -6.24 25.80 2.16
C ILE A 115 -5.83 26.65 0.94
N SER A 116 -5.71 26.02 -0.23
CA SER A 116 -5.36 26.70 -1.49
C SER A 116 -6.61 27.22 -2.21
N SER A 117 -6.43 27.88 -3.36
CA SER A 117 -7.54 28.35 -4.19
C SER A 117 -8.55 27.27 -4.56
N PHE A 118 -8.11 26.00 -4.61
CA PHE A 118 -8.98 24.86 -4.93
C PHE A 118 -10.02 24.57 -3.85
N GLY A 119 -9.65 24.69 -2.57
CA GLY A 119 -10.60 24.54 -1.46
C GLY A 119 -11.40 25.81 -1.19
N ILE A 120 -10.79 27.00 -1.32
CA ILE A 120 -11.47 28.29 -1.09
C ILE A 120 -12.57 28.56 -2.12
N ASN A 121 -12.35 28.17 -3.38
CA ASN A 121 -13.35 28.33 -4.45
C ASN A 121 -14.29 27.11 -4.58
N HIS A 122 -14.18 26.14 -3.66
CA HIS A 122 -14.95 24.90 -3.65
C HIS A 122 -14.92 24.14 -5.00
N GLU A 123 -13.78 24.16 -5.68
CA GLU A 123 -13.59 23.48 -6.97
C GLU A 123 -13.28 22.00 -6.76
N PHE A 124 -14.33 21.18 -6.70
CA PHE A 124 -14.23 19.75 -6.37
C PHE A 124 -13.28 18.98 -7.32
N THR A 125 -13.30 19.30 -8.62
CA THR A 125 -12.46 18.63 -9.62
C THR A 125 -10.97 18.90 -9.38
N ALA A 126 -10.60 20.14 -9.07
CA ALA A 126 -9.22 20.52 -8.79
C ALA A 126 -8.76 19.94 -7.44
N MET A 127 -9.66 19.89 -6.46
CA MET A 127 -9.41 19.28 -5.16
C MET A 127 -9.13 17.77 -5.26
N CYS A 128 -9.86 17.05 -6.11
CA CYS A 128 -9.66 15.62 -6.34
C CYS A 128 -8.51 15.28 -7.30
N TYR A 129 -7.67 16.24 -7.67
CA TYR A 129 -6.53 16.02 -8.56
C TYR A 129 -5.58 14.86 -8.15
N PRO A 130 -5.15 14.70 -6.88
CA PRO A 130 -4.33 13.55 -6.49
C PRO A 130 -5.02 12.19 -6.70
N LEU A 131 -6.34 12.14 -6.52
CA LEU A 131 -7.14 10.93 -6.77
C LEU A 131 -7.27 10.65 -8.28
N LEU A 132 -7.38 11.70 -9.11
CA LEU A 132 -7.40 11.56 -10.56
C LEU A 132 -6.08 11.01 -11.09
N ILE A 133 -4.94 11.51 -10.59
CA ILE A 133 -3.62 10.95 -10.95
C ILE A 133 -3.56 9.46 -10.61
N SER A 134 -3.99 9.09 -9.41
CA SER A 134 -4.01 7.69 -8.97
C SER A 134 -4.92 6.82 -9.84
N SER A 135 -6.07 7.33 -10.24
CA SER A 135 -7.02 6.65 -11.14
C SER A 135 -6.42 6.38 -12.51
N VAL A 136 -5.76 7.38 -13.11
CA VAL A 136 -5.05 7.23 -14.39
C VAL A 136 -3.87 6.26 -14.24
N GLY A 137 -3.15 6.32 -13.12
CA GLY A 137 -2.06 5.41 -12.80
C GLY A 137 -2.49 3.94 -12.85
N ILE A 138 -3.67 3.61 -12.31
CA ILE A 138 -4.21 2.24 -12.36
C ILE A 138 -4.41 1.76 -13.81
N ILE A 139 -4.93 2.63 -14.69
CA ILE A 139 -5.15 2.31 -16.11
C ILE A 139 -3.81 2.11 -16.83
N VAL A 140 -2.83 2.98 -16.57
CA VAL A 140 -1.48 2.87 -17.14
C VAL A 140 -0.84 1.55 -16.70
N CYS A 141 -0.88 1.23 -15.41
CA CYS A 141 -0.36 -0.04 -14.88
C CYS A 141 -1.07 -1.26 -15.48
N LEU A 142 -2.38 -1.19 -15.74
CA LEU A 142 -3.12 -2.25 -16.41
C LEU A 142 -2.56 -2.49 -17.81
N ILE A 143 -2.41 -1.42 -18.60
CA ILE A 143 -1.85 -1.51 -19.95
C ILE A 143 -0.42 -2.06 -19.90
N THR A 144 0.43 -1.57 -19.00
CA THR A 144 1.80 -2.07 -18.82
C THR A 144 1.84 -3.56 -18.46
N THR A 145 0.90 -4.02 -17.64
CA THR A 145 0.82 -5.44 -17.24
C THR A 145 0.58 -6.34 -18.46
N LEU A 146 -0.30 -5.93 -19.38
CA LEU A 146 -0.59 -6.69 -20.61
C LEU A 146 0.66 -6.92 -21.47
N PHE A 147 1.61 -5.98 -21.47
CA PHE A 147 2.87 -6.18 -22.18
C PHE A 147 3.69 -7.33 -21.58
N ALA A 148 3.72 -7.45 -20.26
CA ALA A 148 4.48 -8.50 -19.59
C ALA A 148 3.76 -9.86 -19.56
N THR A 149 2.43 -9.87 -19.54
CA THR A 149 1.65 -11.12 -19.42
C THR A 149 1.27 -11.72 -20.76
N ASP A 150 0.93 -10.91 -21.76
CA ASP A 150 0.29 -11.38 -22.99
C ASP A 150 1.10 -11.05 -24.27
N PHE A 151 1.69 -9.85 -24.37
CA PHE A 151 2.31 -9.41 -25.63
C PHE A 151 3.75 -9.87 -25.83
N PHE A 152 4.51 -10.11 -24.75
CA PHE A 152 5.87 -10.63 -24.82
C PHE A 152 5.92 -12.06 -24.30
N GLU A 153 6.18 -13.03 -25.19
CA GLU A 153 6.59 -14.36 -24.77
C GLU A 153 7.91 -14.25 -24.01
N ILE A 154 7.89 -14.67 -22.74
CA ILE A 154 9.09 -14.85 -21.95
C ILE A 154 9.93 -15.90 -22.69
N LYS A 155 11.05 -15.48 -23.30
CA LYS A 155 12.06 -16.44 -23.77
C LYS A 155 12.50 -17.25 -22.55
N ALA A 156 12.07 -18.49 -22.49
CA ALA A 156 12.62 -19.47 -21.56
C ALA A 156 14.11 -19.59 -21.90
N VAL A 157 14.95 -19.05 -21.02
CA VAL A 157 16.41 -19.28 -21.00
C VAL A 157 16.66 -20.42 -20.03
#